data_AF-A0A388PDY8-F1
#
_entry.id   AF-A0A388PDY8-F1
#
_cell.length_a   1.000
_cell.length_b   1.000
_cell.length_c   1.000
_cell.angle_alpha   90.00
_cell.angle_beta   90.00
_cell.angle_gamma   90.00
#
_symmetry.space_group_name_H-M   'P 1'
#
loop_
_entity.id
_entity.type
_entity.pdbx_description
1 polymer ?
#
loop_
_entity_poly.entity_id
_entity_poly.type
_entity_poly.pdbx_seq_one_letter_code
_entity_poly.pdbx_strand_id
1 'polypeptide(L)' 'MDGVDALLNASMILTGMGPVSPMPSDGAKVFASAYAVFSGVAFLTTFSILIAPILHRILHRLHLNERGG' A
#
# COMPACT_ATOMS: atom_id res chain seq x y z
N MET A 1 3.73 -25.01 -6.96
CA MET A 1 4.40 -23.80 -6.43
C MET A 1 4.65 -24.09 -4.97
N ASP A 2 5.89 -23.94 -4.53
CA ASP A 2 6.18 -23.99 -3.10
C ASP A 2 5.50 -22.79 -2.42
N GLY A 3 5.07 -22.95 -1.16
CA GLY A 3 4.41 -21.89 -0.41
C GLY A 3 5.30 -20.65 -0.23
N VAL A 4 6.63 -20.87 -0.19
CA VAL A 4 7.63 -19.82 -0.11
C VAL A 4 7.67 -18.98 -1.40
N ASP A 5 7.61 -19.61 -2.57
CA ASP A 5 7.55 -18.89 -3.86
C ASP A 5 6.27 -18.06 -3.98
N ALA A 6 5.15 -18.59 -3.49
CA ALA A 6 3.88 -17.86 -3.50
C ALA A 6 3.95 -16.62 -2.59
N LEU A 7 4.52 -16.76 -1.39
CA LEU A 7 4.75 -15.64 -0.46
C LEU A 7 5.69 -14.59 -1.04
N LEU A 8 6.77 -15.02 -1.70
CA LEU A 8 7.73 -14.12 -2.35
C LEU A 8 7.05 -13.32 -3.47
N ASN A 9 6.31 -13.98 -4.36
CA ASN A 9 5.57 -13.30 -5.43
C ASN A 9 4.52 -12.32 -4.88
N ALA A 10 3.81 -12.68 -3.81
CA ALA A 10 2.87 -11.77 -3.13
C ALA A 10 3.61 -10.56 -2.52
N SER A 11 4.76 -10.77 -1.89
CA SER A 11 5.58 -9.68 -1.32
C SER A 11 6.08 -8.72 -2.39
N MET A 12 6.46 -9.25 -3.56
CA MET A 12 6.85 -8.42 -4.71
C MET A 12 5.68 -7.58 -5.20
N ILE A 13 4.50 -8.18 -5.41
CA ILE A 13 3.32 -7.44 -5.85
C ILE A 13 2.94 -6.33 -4.85
N LEU A 14 2.98 -6.63 -3.55
CA LEU A 14 2.72 -5.65 -2.48
C LEU A 14 3.67 -4.46 -2.55
N THR A 15 4.95 -4.70 -2.84
CA THR A 15 5.97 -3.64 -2.96
C THR A 15 5.97 -2.95 -4.31
N GLY A 16 5.05 -3.32 -5.21
CA GLY A 16 4.93 -2.76 -6.56
C GLY A 16 5.94 -3.34 -7.57
N MET A 17 6.71 -4.35 -7.17
CA MET A 17 7.59 -5.08 -8.07
C MET A 17 6.82 -6.26 -8.70
N GLY A 18 7.07 -6.53 -9.98
CA GLY A 18 6.41 -7.65 -10.66
C GLY A 18 6.74 -9.02 -10.02
N PRO A 19 5.94 -10.06 -10.30
CA PRO A 19 6.22 -11.40 -9.80
C PRO A 19 7.58 -11.89 -10.31
N VAL A 20 8.36 -12.53 -9.43
CA VAL A 20 9.68 -13.12 -9.75
C VAL A 20 9.52 -14.32 -10.67
N SER A 21 8.42 -15.06 -10.53
CA SER A 21 8.14 -16.27 -11.29
C SER A 21 6.93 -16.08 -12.21
N PRO A 22 6.93 -16.71 -13.41
CA PRO A 22 5.76 -16.69 -14.29
C PRO A 22 4.51 -17.22 -13.60
N MET A 23 3.39 -16.52 -13.78
CA MET A 23 2.11 -16.97 -13.23
C MET A 23 1.59 -18.17 -14.03
N PRO A 24 1.38 -19.34 -13.38
CA PRO A 24 1.16 -20.60 -14.10
C PRO A 24 -0.28 -20.80 -14.61
N SER A 25 -1.24 -19.99 -14.15
CA SER A 25 -2.66 -20.13 -14.52
C SER A 25 -3.38 -18.78 -14.56
N ASP A 26 -4.52 -18.72 -15.22
CA ASP A 26 -5.33 -17.50 -15.28
C ASP A 26 -5.90 -17.12 -13.90
N GLY A 27 -6.20 -18.10 -13.05
CA GLY A 27 -6.58 -17.85 -11.66
C GLY A 27 -5.48 -17.14 -10.85
N ALA A 28 -4.21 -17.51 -11.08
CA ALA A 28 -3.08 -16.83 -10.45
C ALA A 28 -2.95 -15.38 -10.92
N LYS A 29 -3.22 -15.09 -12.20
CA LYS A 29 -3.24 -13.73 -12.75
C LYS A 29 -4.33 -12.88 -12.11
N VAL A 30 -5.55 -13.41 -12.02
CA VAL A 30 -6.67 -12.70 -11.39
C VAL A 30 -6.37 -12.41 -9.91
N PHE A 31 -5.85 -13.40 -9.18
CA PHE A 31 -5.43 -13.20 -7.79
C PHE A 31 -4.36 -12.12 -7.67
N ALA A 32 -3.30 -12.18 -8.49
CA ALA A 32 -2.23 -11.19 -8.48
C ALA A 32 -2.73 -9.78 -8.78
N SER A 33 -3.61 -9.62 -9.77
CA SER A 33 -4.21 -8.33 -10.11
C SER A 33 -5.09 -7.78 -8.97
N ALA A 34 -5.96 -8.62 -8.39
CA ALA A 34 -6.82 -8.19 -7.27
C ALA A 34 -5.99 -7.84 -6.03
N TYR A 35 -4.99 -8.68 -5.73
CA TYR A 35 -4.09 -8.46 -4.60
C TYR A 35 -3.28 -7.17 -4.78
N ALA A 36 -2.76 -6.87 -5.98
CA ALA A 36 -2.03 -5.63 -6.26
C ALA A 36 -2.86 -4.36 -5.97
N VAL A 37 -4.12 -4.35 -6.39
CA VAL A 37 -5.04 -3.22 -6.15
C VAL A 37 -5.35 -3.11 -4.66
N PHE A 38 -5.72 -4.22 -4.03
CA PHE A 38 -6.06 -4.25 -2.60
C PHE A 38 -4.88 -3.83 -1.73
N SER A 39 -3.69 -4.37 -1.98
CA SER A 39 -2.48 -4.09 -1.22
C SER A 39 -2.05 -2.63 -1.36
N GLY A 40 -2.18 -2.05 -2.56
CA GLY A 40 -1.93 -0.62 -2.79
C GLY A 40 -2.88 0.27 -1.98
N VAL A 41 -4.19 -0.01 -2.03
CA VAL A 41 -5.19 0.76 -1.27
C VAL A 41 -4.99 0.60 0.23
N ALA A 42 -4.74 -0.62 0.71
CA ALA A 42 -4.51 -0.90 2.13
C ALA A 42 -3.25 -0.21 2.65
N PHE A 43 -2.15 -0.24 1.87
CA PHE A 43 -0.91 0.45 2.20
C PHE A 43 -1.11 1.97 2.29
N LEU A 44 -1.71 2.58 1.27
CA LEU A 44 -2.00 4.02 1.25
C LEU A 44 -2.91 4.41 2.42
N THR A 45 -3.98 3.66 2.67
CA THR A 45 -4.92 3.92 3.77
C THR A 45 -4.22 3.86 5.13
N THR A 46 -3.41 2.83 5.35
CA THR A 46 -2.65 2.67 6.61
C THR A 46 -1.68 3.84 6.78
N PHE A 47 -0.95 4.20 5.73
CA PHE A 47 -0.03 5.33 5.75
C PHE A 47 -0.73 6.66 6.02
N SER A 48 -1.90 6.89 5.40
CA SER A 48 -2.73 8.08 5.66
C SER A 48 -3.18 8.16 7.12
N ILE A 49 -3.60 7.04 7.73
CA ILE A 49 -4.00 7.02 9.14
C ILE A 49 -2.81 7.35 10.06
N LEU A 50 -1.62 6.83 9.75
CA LEU A 50 -0.41 7.12 10.51
C LEU A 50 0.04 8.58 10.37
N ILE A 51 -0.08 9.18 9.18
CA ILE A 51 0.30 10.57 8.92
C ILE A 51 -0.76 11.57 9.37
N ALA A 52 -2.05 11.19 9.41
CA ALA A 52 -3.15 12.05 9.80
C ALA A 52 -2.85 12.90 11.06
N PRO A 53 -2.42 12.36 12.22
CA PRO A 53 -2.15 13.19 13.41
C PRO A 53 -1.04 14.23 13.19
N ILE A 54 -0.01 13.90 12.40
CA ILE A 54 1.08 14.83 12.07
C ILE A 54 0.54 15.95 11.19
N LEU A 55 -0.21 15.60 10.15
CA LEU A 55 -0.80 16.56 9.22
C LEU A 55 -1.83 17.46 9.93
N HIS A 56 -2.67 16.87 10.79
CA HIS A 56 -3.60 17.60 11.66
C HIS A 56 -2.86 18.57 12.58
N ARG A 57 -1.73 18.16 13.19
CA ARG A 57 -0.94 19.04 14.06
C ARG A 57 -0.32 20.22 13.28
N ILE A 58 0.17 19.97 12.07
CA ILE A 58 0.70 21.02 11.19
C ILE A 58 -0.41 22.00 10.79
N LEU A 59 -1.57 21.49 10.38
CA LEU A 59 -2.75 22.30 10.04
C LEU A 59 -3.22 23.14 11.24
N HIS A 60 -3.29 22.55 12.44
CA HIS A 60 -3.62 23.29 13.66
C HIS A 60 -2.60 24.40 13.96
N ARG A 61 -1.30 24.16 13.77
CA ARG A 61 -0.26 25.19 13.94
C ARG A 61 -0.36 26.30 12.89
N LEU A 62 -0.68 25.97 11.65
CA LEU A 62 -0.85 26.93 10.57
C LEU A 62 -2.04 27.86 10.82
N HIS A 63 -3.21 27.31 11.17
CA HIS A 63 -4.40 28.10 11.51
C HIS A 63 -4.22 28.97 12.77
N LEU A 64 -3.35 28.58 13.71
CA LEU A 64 -3.01 29.40 14.88
C LEU A 64 -2.12 30.60 14.49
N ASN A 65 -1.29 30.45 13.46
CA ASN A 65 -0.46 31.55 12.94
C ASN A 65 -1.29 32.58 12.16
N GLU A 66 -2.45 32.17 11.64
CA GLU A 66 -3.35 33.04 10.85
C GLU A 66 -4.29 33.89 11.73
N ARG A 67 -4.46 33.55 13.02
CA ARG A 67 -5.29 34.31 13.98
C ARG A 67 -4.50 35.20 14.95
N GLY A 68 -3.18 35.33 14.75
CA GLY A 68 -2.27 36.09 15.62
C GLY A 68 -1.49 37.21 14.94
N GLY A 69 -1.94 37.69 13.78
CA GLY A 69 -1.40 38.87 13.08
C GLY A 69 -2.35 40.05 13.16
#